data_AF-A0A443L8Y0-F1
#
_entry.id   AF-A0A443L8Y0-F1
#
_cell.length_a   1.000
_cell.length_b   1.000
_cell.length_c   1.000
_cell.angle_alpha   90.00
_cell.angle_beta   90.00
_cell.angle_gamma   90.00
#
_symmetry.space_group_name_H-M   'P 1'
#
loop_
_entity.id
_entity.type
_entity.pdbx_description
1 polymer ?
#
loop_
_entity_poly.entity_id
_entity_poly.type
_entity_poly.pdbx_seq_one_letter_code
_entity_poly.pdbx_strand_id
1 'polypeptide(L)'
;MGRGKLTPQDEAMRTIVSSNIKKYLDIKNKKAVDLQKNTGISQSSISEYINGKSLPNPGNLQKIADFFGVLREDIDPRHSEDWEEPGELPDVIQRITDISMQLEEPRQKIVLDTASSQLKEQEKAKRAVKPKPKVTPLFDINSPLTDEELQEAVDEAVAFDGVPLTDREKELYKHLLREAWEEDHGRG
;
A
#
# COMPACT_ATOMS: atom_id res chain seq x y z
N MET A 1 1.67 -38.01 -9.04
CA MET A 1 1.42 -37.11 -7.90
C MET A 1 0.51 -36.00 -8.37
N GLY A 2 -0.67 -35.86 -7.76
CA GLY A 2 -1.60 -34.77 -8.09
C GLY A 2 -0.97 -33.45 -7.68
N ARG A 3 -0.91 -32.47 -8.59
CA ARG A 3 -0.48 -31.12 -8.24
C ARG A 3 -1.46 -30.62 -7.16
N GLY A 4 -0.94 -30.25 -5.99
CA GLY A 4 -1.74 -29.67 -4.91
C GLY A 4 -2.59 -28.51 -5.44
N LYS A 5 -3.75 -28.27 -4.83
CA LYS A 5 -4.61 -27.14 -5.19
C LYS A 5 -3.76 -25.87 -5.20
N LEU A 6 -3.83 -25.10 -6.29
CA LEU A 6 -3.17 -23.79 -6.36
C LEU A 6 -3.66 -22.92 -5.21
N THR A 7 -2.73 -22.23 -4.55
CA THR A 7 -3.09 -21.15 -3.63
C THR A 7 -3.51 -19.91 -4.43
N PRO A 8 -4.34 -19.00 -3.88
CA PRO A 8 -4.60 -17.70 -4.50
C PRO A 8 -3.32 -16.90 -4.78
N GLN A 9 -2.30 -17.09 -3.94
CA GLN A 9 -0.97 -16.50 -4.11
C GLN A 9 -0.27 -17.02 -5.38
N ASP A 10 -0.32 -18.33 -5.64
CA ASP A 10 0.24 -18.93 -6.87
C ASP A 10 -0.38 -18.33 -8.14
N GLU A 11 -1.68 -18.04 -8.11
CA GLU A 11 -2.42 -17.47 -9.23
C GLU A 11 -2.07 -15.98 -9.44
N ALA A 12 -1.95 -15.21 -8.35
CA ALA A 12 -1.47 -13.84 -8.39
C ALA A 12 -0.05 -13.76 -8.98
N MET A 13 0.86 -14.60 -8.51
CA MET A 13 2.24 -14.64 -8.99
C MET A 13 2.33 -15.00 -10.47
N ARG A 14 1.54 -15.98 -10.93
CA ARG A 14 1.47 -16.32 -12.36
C ARG A 14 1.01 -15.16 -13.22
N THR A 15 0.06 -14.37 -12.72
CA THR A 15 -0.46 -13.20 -13.42
C THR A 15 0.62 -12.12 -13.54
N ILE A 16 1.35 -11.85 -12.46
CA ILE A 16 2.44 -10.86 -12.44
C ILE A 16 3.56 -11.28 -13.40
N VAL A 17 4.06 -12.52 -13.26
CA VAL A 17 5.15 -13.04 -14.11
C VAL A 17 4.76 -13.05 -15.59
N SER A 18 3.54 -13.49 -15.91
CA SER A 18 2.99 -13.45 -17.27
C SER A 18 2.97 -12.03 -17.84
N SER A 19 2.53 -11.06 -17.05
CA SER A 19 2.46 -9.65 -17.43
C SER A 19 3.85 -9.06 -17.65
N ASN A 20 4.82 -9.37 -16.79
CA ASN A 20 6.21 -8.94 -16.93
C ASN A 20 6.85 -9.49 -18.20
N ILE A 21 6.66 -10.78 -18.51
CA ILE A 21 7.18 -11.37 -19.75
C ILE A 21 6.59 -10.67 -20.98
N LYS A 22 5.27 -10.41 -21.01
CA LYS A 22 4.63 -9.68 -22.11
C LYS A 22 5.16 -8.26 -22.24
N LYS A 23 5.26 -7.53 -21.13
CA LYS A 23 5.83 -6.18 -21.06
C LYS A 23 7.23 -6.15 -21.71
N TYR A 24 8.11 -7.10 -21.37
CA TYR A 24 9.46 -7.13 -21.95
C TYR A 24 9.51 -7.59 -23.40
N LEU A 25 8.59 -8.46 -23.85
CA LEU A 25 8.41 -8.76 -25.27
C LEU A 25 8.08 -7.47 -26.05
N ASP A 26 7.13 -6.67 -25.54
CA ASP A 26 6.69 -5.44 -26.19
C ASP A 26 7.80 -4.38 -26.19
N ILE A 27 8.42 -4.09 -25.04
CA ILE A 27 9.50 -3.09 -24.91
C ILE A 27 10.69 -3.43 -25.81
N LYS A 28 11.04 -4.72 -25.93
CA LYS A 28 12.18 -5.17 -26.75
C LYS A 28 11.80 -5.45 -28.20
N ASN A 29 10.53 -5.24 -28.58
CA ASN A 29 9.97 -5.56 -29.89
C ASN A 29 10.30 -7.00 -30.32
N LYS A 30 10.04 -7.96 -29.44
CA LYS A 30 10.28 -9.40 -29.63
C LYS A 30 8.97 -10.16 -29.60
N LYS A 31 8.94 -11.31 -30.28
CA LYS A 31 7.83 -12.26 -30.26
C LYS A 31 8.17 -13.46 -29.39
N ALA A 32 7.14 -14.19 -28.96
CA ALA A 32 7.30 -15.44 -28.20
C ALA A 32 8.21 -16.47 -28.93
N VAL A 33 8.17 -16.48 -30.26
CA VAL A 33 9.04 -17.32 -31.10
C VAL A 33 10.52 -16.92 -31.01
N ASP A 34 10.83 -15.65 -30.77
CA ASP A 34 12.20 -15.19 -30.59
C ASP A 34 12.74 -15.64 -29.23
N LEU A 35 11.91 -15.52 -28.19
CA LEU A 35 12.21 -16.05 -26.86
C LEU A 35 12.48 -17.56 -26.93
N GLN A 36 11.66 -18.31 -27.66
CA GLN A 36 11.85 -19.75 -27.87
C GLN A 36 13.20 -20.07 -28.52
N LYS A 37 13.51 -19.43 -29.64
CA LYS A 37 14.72 -19.70 -30.42
C LYS A 37 16.00 -19.39 -29.64
N ASN A 38 15.99 -18.33 -28.82
CA ASN A 38 17.19 -17.88 -28.11
C ASN A 38 17.39 -18.57 -26.76
N THR A 39 16.33 -19.04 -26.10
CA THR A 39 16.43 -19.68 -24.78
C THR A 39 16.46 -21.21 -24.83
N GLY A 40 16.01 -21.80 -25.93
CA GLY A 40 15.81 -23.25 -26.05
C GLY A 40 14.69 -23.78 -25.15
N ILE A 41 13.87 -22.91 -24.56
CA ILE A 41 12.67 -23.30 -23.82
C ILE A 41 11.62 -23.79 -24.81
N SER A 42 10.90 -24.86 -24.47
CA SER A 42 9.86 -25.41 -25.35
C SER A 42 8.76 -24.39 -25.62
N GLN A 43 8.17 -24.45 -26.82
CA GLN A 43 7.04 -23.60 -27.19
C GLN A 43 5.87 -23.74 -26.20
N SER A 44 5.61 -24.98 -25.72
CA SER A 44 4.57 -25.25 -24.73
C SER A 44 4.83 -24.49 -23.43
N SER A 45 6.05 -24.56 -22.90
CA SER A 45 6.42 -23.88 -21.67
C SER A 45 6.33 -22.36 -21.80
N ILE A 46 6.83 -21.79 -22.90
CA ILE A 46 6.70 -20.34 -23.16
C ILE A 46 5.24 -19.92 -23.23
N SER A 47 4.40 -20.70 -23.92
CA SER A 47 2.97 -20.45 -23.99
C SER A 47 2.30 -20.51 -22.62
N GLU A 48 2.66 -21.47 -21.78
CA GLU A 48 2.15 -21.53 -20.41
C GLU A 48 2.56 -20.31 -19.58
N TYR A 49 3.82 -19.87 -19.67
CA TYR A 49 4.32 -18.70 -18.93
C TYR A 49 3.62 -17.41 -19.38
N ILE A 50 3.55 -17.17 -20.70
CA ILE A 50 2.88 -15.99 -21.29
C ILE A 50 1.37 -15.99 -21.00
N ASN A 51 0.77 -17.16 -20.79
CA ASN A 51 -0.65 -17.26 -20.46
C ASN A 51 -0.91 -17.39 -18.94
N GLY A 52 0.11 -17.26 -18.09
CA GLY A 52 -0.04 -17.39 -16.63
C GLY A 52 -0.50 -18.78 -16.18
N LYS A 53 -0.30 -19.82 -16.98
CA LYS A 53 -0.69 -21.21 -16.64
C LYS A 53 0.33 -21.90 -15.75
N SER A 54 1.59 -21.49 -15.80
CA SER A 54 2.66 -22.00 -14.94
C SER A 54 3.72 -20.92 -14.72
N LEU A 55 4.55 -21.10 -13.69
CA LEU A 55 5.68 -20.22 -13.39
C LEU A 55 6.96 -20.81 -14.02
N PRO A 56 7.88 -19.98 -14.53
CA PRO A 56 9.21 -20.44 -14.92
C PRO A 56 9.94 -21.04 -13.72
N ASN A 57 10.60 -22.19 -13.93
CA ASN A 57 11.55 -22.69 -12.92
C ASN A 57 12.81 -21.79 -12.89
N PRO A 58 13.68 -21.86 -11.85
CA PRO A 58 14.83 -20.96 -11.73
C PRO A 58 15.80 -20.96 -12.92
N GLY A 59 15.93 -22.10 -13.62
CA GLY A 59 16.76 -22.22 -14.83
C GLY A 59 16.13 -21.52 -16.05
N ASN A 60 14.83 -21.73 -16.27
CA ASN A 60 14.09 -21.06 -17.34
C ASN A 60 13.94 -19.56 -17.06
N LEU A 61 13.76 -19.17 -15.79
CA LEU A 61 13.71 -17.78 -15.36
C LEU A 61 15.01 -17.04 -15.73
N GLN A 62 16.17 -17.66 -15.44
CA GLN A 62 17.47 -17.06 -15.84
C GLN A 62 17.57 -16.88 -17.34
N LYS A 63 17.22 -17.90 -18.12
CA LYS A 63 17.27 -17.81 -19.59
C LYS A 63 16.38 -16.70 -20.13
N ILE A 64 15.19 -16.52 -19.55
CA ILE A 64 14.26 -15.45 -19.93
C ILE A 64 14.86 -14.08 -19.56
N ALA A 65 15.40 -13.94 -18.35
CA ALA A 65 16.06 -12.72 -17.89
C ALA A 65 17.27 -12.35 -18.78
N ASP A 66 18.13 -13.33 -19.08
CA ASP A 66 19.30 -13.17 -19.97
C ASP A 66 18.88 -12.73 -21.37
N PHE A 67 17.81 -13.33 -21.92
CA PHE A 67 17.28 -12.96 -23.24
C PHE A 67 16.84 -11.49 -23.29
N PHE A 68 16.23 -10.98 -22.22
CA PHE A 68 15.79 -9.59 -22.16
C PHE A 68 16.89 -8.62 -21.69
N GLY A 69 17.97 -9.14 -21.08
CA GLY A 69 19.01 -8.35 -20.45
C GLY A 69 18.51 -7.63 -19.19
N VAL A 70 17.75 -8.33 -18.35
CA VAL A 70 17.15 -7.82 -17.10
C VAL A 70 17.48 -8.78 -15.94
N LEU A 71 17.17 -8.40 -14.71
CA LEU A 71 17.36 -9.25 -13.54
C LEU A 71 16.23 -10.29 -13.43
N ARG A 72 16.46 -11.36 -12.67
CA ARG A 72 15.42 -12.39 -12.42
C ARG A 72 14.20 -11.80 -11.72
N GLU A 73 14.41 -10.89 -10.78
CA GLU A 73 13.37 -10.19 -10.02
C GLU A 73 12.47 -9.29 -10.89
N ASP A 74 13.01 -8.75 -11.99
CA ASP A 74 12.24 -7.99 -12.97
C ASP A 74 11.17 -8.84 -13.66
N ILE A 75 11.40 -10.17 -13.74
CA ILE A 75 10.47 -11.13 -14.31
C ILE A 75 9.59 -11.73 -13.22
N ASP A 76 10.20 -12.25 -12.16
CA ASP A 76 9.55 -12.89 -11.02
C ASP A 76 9.96 -12.21 -9.71
N PRO A 77 9.11 -11.33 -9.15
CA PRO A 77 9.44 -10.55 -7.96
C PRO A 77 9.82 -11.38 -6.73
N ARG A 78 9.47 -12.67 -6.70
CA ARG A 78 9.82 -13.59 -5.61
C ARG A 78 11.33 -13.84 -5.47
N HIS A 79 12.10 -13.43 -6.46
CA HIS A 79 13.54 -13.53 -6.47
C HIS A 79 14.25 -12.24 -6.02
N SER A 80 13.50 -11.22 -5.58
CA SER A 80 14.08 -10.01 -5.01
C SER A 80 14.56 -10.23 -3.58
N GLU A 81 15.63 -9.54 -3.17
CA GLU A 81 16.14 -9.57 -1.79
C GLU A 81 15.13 -8.96 -0.80
N ASP A 82 14.34 -7.98 -1.26
CA ASP A 82 13.28 -7.31 -0.49
C ASP A 82 11.91 -8.00 -0.63
N TRP A 83 11.86 -9.20 -1.23
CA TRP A 83 10.60 -9.90 -1.38
C TRP A 83 10.13 -10.47 -0.05
N GLU A 84 9.10 -9.86 0.50
CA GLU A 84 8.26 -10.49 1.50
C GLU A 84 7.19 -11.31 0.78
N GLU A 85 7.17 -12.63 1.03
CA GLU A 85 6.04 -13.46 0.63
C GLU A 85 4.78 -12.80 1.18
N PRO A 86 3.80 -12.43 0.34
CA PRO A 86 2.57 -11.87 0.85
C PRO A 86 1.98 -12.93 1.76
N GLY A 87 2.06 -12.72 3.08
CA GLY A 87 1.58 -13.69 4.05
C GLY A 87 0.14 -14.08 3.71
N GLU A 88 -0.26 -15.30 4.07
CA GLU A 88 -1.66 -15.69 3.92
C GLU A 88 -2.54 -14.60 4.53
N LEU A 89 -3.38 -13.99 3.70
CA LEU A 89 -4.32 -12.99 4.19
C LEU A 89 -5.16 -13.67 5.27
N PRO A 90 -5.40 -13.02 6.42
CA PRO A 90 -6.31 -13.55 7.41
C PRO A 90 -7.64 -13.96 6.76
N ASP A 91 -8.22 -15.09 7.15
CA ASP A 91 -9.47 -15.63 6.56
C ASP A 91 -10.58 -14.58 6.45
N VAL A 92 -10.65 -13.67 7.43
CA VAL A 92 -11.59 -12.53 7.42
C VAL A 92 -11.35 -11.60 6.24
N ILE A 93 -10.09 -11.23 5.95
CA ILE A 93 -9.74 -10.34 4.84
C ILE A 93 -10.02 -11.03 3.50
N GLN A 94 -9.68 -12.31 3.37
CA GLN A 94 -9.96 -13.06 2.15
C GLN A 94 -11.48 -13.08 1.86
N ARG A 95 -12.30 -13.39 2.86
CA ARG A 95 -13.78 -13.39 2.71
C ARG A 95 -14.34 -12.02 2.37
N ILE A 96 -13.80 -10.94 2.97
CA ILE A 96 -14.22 -9.57 2.64
C ILE A 96 -13.96 -9.30 1.16
N THR A 97 -12.78 -9.64 0.66
CA THR A 97 -12.42 -9.46 -0.76
C THR A 97 -13.34 -10.27 -1.66
N ASP A 98 -13.51 -11.56 -1.37
CA ASP A 98 -14.33 -12.48 -2.19
C ASP A 98 -15.80 -12.03 -2.28
N ILE A 99 -16.37 -11.55 -1.17
CA ILE A 99 -17.75 -11.01 -1.15
C ILE A 99 -17.80 -9.68 -1.89
N SER A 100 -16.84 -8.79 -1.66
CA SER A 100 -16.81 -7.45 -2.29
C SER A 100 -16.70 -7.53 -3.81
N MET A 101 -15.98 -8.51 -4.35
CA MET A 101 -15.88 -8.76 -5.80
C MET A 101 -17.21 -9.19 -6.44
N GLN A 102 -18.12 -9.78 -5.67
CA GLN A 102 -19.44 -10.22 -6.16
C GLN A 102 -20.50 -9.10 -6.12
N LEU A 103 -20.20 -7.98 -5.45
CA LEU A 103 -21.12 -6.85 -5.36
C LEU A 103 -21.06 -5.98 -6.62
N GLU A 104 -22.16 -5.32 -6.94
CA GLU A 104 -22.20 -4.26 -7.95
C GLU A 104 -21.52 -2.98 -7.42
N GLU A 105 -21.02 -2.14 -8.32
CA GLU A 105 -20.26 -0.91 -8.00
C GLU A 105 -20.93 -0.01 -6.94
N PRO A 106 -22.26 0.25 -6.97
CA PRO A 106 -22.91 1.06 -5.93
C PRO A 106 -22.78 0.47 -4.53
N ARG A 107 -22.80 -0.86 -4.40
CA ARG A 107 -22.67 -1.55 -3.12
C ARG A 107 -21.21 -1.65 -2.67
N GLN A 108 -20.28 -1.80 -3.61
CA GLN A 108 -18.85 -1.76 -3.33
C GLN A 108 -18.43 -0.42 -2.69
N LYS A 109 -18.97 0.70 -3.19
CA LYS A 109 -18.74 2.03 -2.60
C LYS A 109 -19.18 2.11 -1.14
N ILE A 110 -20.34 1.55 -0.81
CA ILE A 110 -20.83 1.50 0.57
C ILE A 110 -19.87 0.71 1.48
N VAL A 111 -19.36 -0.43 1.01
CA VAL A 111 -18.38 -1.23 1.75
C VAL A 111 -17.09 -0.43 1.99
N LEU A 112 -16.60 0.26 0.95
CA LEU A 112 -15.41 1.10 1.05
C LEU A 112 -15.58 2.27 2.03
N ASP A 113 -16.70 2.98 1.96
CA ASP A 113 -17.02 4.11 2.84
C ASP A 113 -17.12 3.65 4.30
N THR A 114 -17.75 2.49 4.51
CA THR A 114 -17.89 1.88 5.84
C THR A 114 -16.54 1.46 6.39
N ALA A 115 -15.72 0.76 5.60
CA ALA A 115 -14.38 0.34 6.00
C ALA A 115 -13.48 1.54 6.34
N SER A 116 -13.56 2.60 5.54
CA SER A 116 -12.82 3.84 5.78
C SER A 116 -13.24 4.52 7.09
N SER A 117 -14.55 4.54 7.38
CA SER A 117 -15.09 5.11 8.61
C SER A 117 -14.65 4.30 9.85
N GLN A 118 -14.72 2.97 9.79
CA GLN A 118 -14.26 2.08 10.87
C GLN A 118 -12.76 2.24 11.15
N LEU A 119 -11.93 2.39 10.10
CA LEU A 119 -10.51 2.65 10.27
C LEU A 119 -10.26 3.98 11.01
N LYS A 120 -10.99 5.03 10.64
CA LYS A 120 -10.90 6.34 11.31
C LYS A 120 -11.28 6.26 12.79
N GLU A 121 -12.37 5.57 13.12
CA GLU A 121 -12.81 5.35 14.50
C GLU A 121 -11.79 4.56 15.31
N GLN A 122 -11.22 3.51 14.73
CA GLN A 122 -10.17 2.70 15.37
C GLN A 122 -8.93 3.54 15.72
N GLU A 123 -8.45 4.36 14.77
CA GLU A 123 -7.29 5.22 15.02
C GLU A 123 -7.59 6.29 16.08
N LYS A 124 -8.79 6.87 16.09
CA LYS A 124 -9.22 7.78 17.15
C LYS A 124 -9.26 7.09 18.53
N ALA A 125 -9.77 5.87 18.60
CA ALA A 125 -9.79 5.09 19.84
C ALA A 125 -8.37 4.78 20.35
N LYS A 126 -7.44 4.39 19.47
CA LYS A 126 -6.03 4.17 19.84
C LYS A 126 -5.37 5.45 20.37
N ARG A 127 -5.68 6.62 19.80
CA ARG A 127 -5.20 7.93 20.29
C ARG A 127 -5.76 8.29 21.67
N ALA A 128 -7.05 8.05 21.90
CA ALA A 128 -7.70 8.32 23.19
C ALA A 128 -7.16 7.46 24.35
N VAL A 129 -6.61 6.28 24.05
CA VAL A 129 -6.05 5.35 25.04
C VAL A 129 -4.57 5.63 25.36
N LYS A 130 -3.84 6.38 24.52
CA LYS A 130 -2.53 6.90 24.92
C LYS A 130 -2.75 7.83 26.12
N PRO A 131 -2.11 7.61 27.28
CA PRO A 131 -2.33 8.45 28.44
C PRO A 131 -1.92 9.89 28.07
N LYS A 132 -2.89 10.78 27.85
CA LYS A 132 -2.63 12.22 27.74
C LYS A 132 -1.89 12.60 29.04
N PRO A 133 -0.65 13.12 28.99
CA PRO A 133 0.02 13.60 30.20
C PRO A 133 -0.91 14.62 30.88
N LYS A 134 -1.06 14.50 32.20
CA LYS A 134 -2.09 15.25 32.97
C LYS A 134 -2.02 16.77 32.76
N VAL A 135 -0.87 17.29 32.37
CA VAL A 135 -0.65 18.64 31.85
C VAL A 135 0.56 18.56 30.93
N THR A 136 0.41 18.83 29.64
CA THR A 136 1.53 19.28 28.80
C THR A 136 1.52 20.80 28.83
N PRO A 137 2.59 21.48 29.29
CA PRO A 137 2.66 22.93 29.19
C PRO A 137 2.58 23.33 27.71
N LEU A 138 1.83 24.38 27.41
CA LEU A 138 1.56 24.87 26.05
C LEU A 138 2.84 25.27 25.28
N PHE A 139 3.96 25.39 25.98
CA PHE A 139 5.24 25.92 25.51
C PHE A 139 6.42 25.09 26.07
N ASP A 140 6.41 23.77 25.91
CA ASP A 140 7.60 22.95 26.24
C ASP A 140 8.66 23.11 25.15
N ILE A 141 9.80 23.73 25.51
CA ILE A 141 10.95 24.01 24.63
C ILE A 141 11.48 22.76 23.90
N ASN A 142 11.25 21.57 24.45
CA ASN A 142 11.77 20.32 23.88
C ASN A 142 10.81 19.65 22.88
N SER A 143 9.61 20.22 22.68
CA SER A 143 8.59 19.74 21.72
C SER A 143 8.17 20.89 20.81
N PRO A 144 8.88 21.13 19.69
CA PRO A 144 8.52 22.20 18.77
C PRO A 144 7.09 21.97 18.26
N LEU A 145 6.26 23.01 18.33
CA LEU A 145 4.86 22.95 17.89
C LEU A 145 4.82 22.81 16.36
N THR A 146 4.74 21.57 15.87
CA THR A 146 4.68 21.32 14.43
C THR A 146 3.34 21.77 13.85
N ASP A 147 3.29 22.08 12.55
CA ASP A 147 2.04 22.50 11.89
C ASP A 147 0.93 21.43 11.99
N GLU A 148 1.32 20.15 12.06
CA GLU A 148 0.39 19.03 12.26
C GLU A 148 -0.18 19.00 13.68
N GLU A 149 0.65 19.21 14.71
CA GLU A 149 0.21 19.27 16.11
C GLU A 149 -0.63 20.51 16.39
N LEU A 150 -0.29 21.65 15.77
CA LEU A 150 -1.07 22.88 15.87
C LEU A 150 -2.44 22.71 15.21
N GLN A 151 -2.48 22.04 14.05
CA GLN A 151 -3.73 21.69 13.37
C GLN A 151 -4.59 20.76 14.22
N GLU A 152 -4.00 19.72 14.83
CA GLU A 152 -4.71 18.78 15.70
C GLU A 152 -5.29 19.47 16.93
N ALA A 153 -4.51 20.34 17.59
CA ALA A 153 -4.96 21.11 18.75
C ALA A 153 -6.16 22.02 18.43
N VAL A 154 -6.13 22.65 17.25
CA VAL A 154 -7.18 23.55 16.80
C VAL A 154 -8.43 22.81 16.31
N ASP A 155 -8.27 21.60 15.78
CA ASP A 155 -9.41 20.75 15.39
C ASP A 155 -10.12 20.12 16.60
N GLU A 156 -9.41 19.88 17.70
CA GLU A 156 -10.00 19.44 18.97
C GLU A 156 -10.58 20.60 19.81
N ALA A 157 -10.19 21.85 19.52
CA ALA A 157 -10.62 23.01 20.28
C ALA A 157 -12.10 23.37 20.03
N VAL A 158 -12.76 23.82 21.09
CA VAL A 158 -14.15 24.28 21.09
C VAL A 158 -14.23 25.72 21.60
N ALA A 159 -15.25 26.44 21.15
CA ALA A 159 -15.59 27.77 21.65
C ALA A 159 -16.06 27.70 23.12
N PHE A 160 -16.22 28.87 23.75
CA PHE A 160 -16.61 28.99 25.16
C PHE A 160 -17.96 28.31 25.50
N ASP A 161 -18.86 28.24 24.52
CA ASP A 161 -20.15 27.55 24.61
C ASP A 161 -20.08 26.04 24.30
N GLY A 162 -18.88 25.51 24.04
CA GLY A 162 -18.62 24.11 23.72
C GLY A 162 -18.90 23.72 22.27
N VAL A 163 -19.24 24.68 21.40
CA VAL A 163 -19.46 24.44 19.97
C VAL A 163 -18.10 24.33 19.25
N PRO A 164 -17.95 23.44 18.25
CA PRO A 164 -16.74 23.41 17.44
C PRO A 164 -16.42 24.77 16.82
N LEU A 165 -15.14 25.13 16.81
CA LEU A 165 -14.68 26.37 16.18
C LEU A 165 -14.96 26.37 14.67
N THR A 166 -15.39 27.52 14.15
CA THR A 166 -15.48 27.77 12.71
C THR A 166 -14.10 27.81 12.07
N ASP A 167 -14.00 27.60 10.76
CA ASP A 167 -12.71 27.62 10.04
C ASP A 167 -11.93 28.92 10.26
N ARG A 168 -12.65 30.06 10.31
CA ARG A 168 -12.06 31.37 10.59
C ARG A 168 -11.52 31.47 12.02
N GLU A 169 -12.25 30.94 13.00
CA GLU A 169 -11.80 30.92 14.39
C GLU A 169 -10.59 30.00 14.56
N LYS A 170 -10.61 28.84 13.89
CA LYS A 170 -9.48 27.91 13.83
C LYS A 170 -8.22 28.58 13.30
N GLU A 171 -8.31 29.29 12.17
CA GLU A 171 -7.18 30.04 11.61
C GLU A 171 -6.65 31.12 12.57
N LEU A 172 -7.55 31.86 13.22
CA LEU A 172 -7.18 32.85 14.23
C LEU A 172 -6.44 32.22 15.41
N TYR A 173 -6.94 31.09 15.93
CA TYR A 173 -6.29 30.34 17.01
C TYR A 173 -4.90 29.85 16.61
N LYS A 174 -4.73 29.32 15.38
CA LYS A 174 -3.41 28.90 14.87
C LYS A 174 -2.44 30.07 14.84
N HIS A 175 -2.87 31.21 14.31
CA HIS A 175 -2.04 32.40 14.25
C HIS A 175 -1.59 32.85 15.64
N LEU A 176 -2.53 32.95 16.59
CA LEU A 176 -2.24 33.38 17.97
C LEU A 176 -1.30 32.42 18.70
N LEU A 177 -1.49 31.11 18.53
CA LEU A 177 -0.63 30.09 19.16
C LEU A 177 0.79 30.12 18.58
N ARG A 178 0.91 30.28 17.25
CA ARG A 178 2.21 30.42 16.59
C ARG A 178 2.91 31.70 17.02
N GLU A 179 2.21 32.83 17.01
CA GLU A 179 2.73 34.14 17.42
C GLU A 179 3.20 34.10 18.89
N ALA A 180 2.41 33.56 19.80
CA ALA A 180 2.79 33.40 21.21
C ALA A 180 4.01 32.48 21.40
N TRP A 181 4.09 31.38 20.64
CA TRP A 181 5.24 30.48 20.68
C TRP A 181 6.50 31.17 20.13
N GLU A 182 6.38 31.90 19.02
CA GLU A 182 7.46 32.70 18.45
C GLU A 182 7.90 33.85 19.37
N GLU A 183 7.02 34.48 20.14
CA GLU A 183 7.39 35.52 21.11
C GLU A 183 8.21 34.96 22.28
N ASP A 184 7.80 33.81 22.83
CA ASP A 184 8.47 33.16 23.95
C ASP A 184 9.80 32.49 23.56
N HIS A 185 9.97 32.10 22.28
CA HIS A 185 11.14 31.33 21.81
C HIS A 185 11.98 32.07 20.76
N GLY A 186 11.50 33.17 20.19
CA GLY A 186 12.12 33.95 19.13
C GLY A 186 12.92 35.17 19.61
N ARG A 187 13.04 35.41 20.92
CA ARG A 187 14.07 36.30 21.48
C ARG A 187 15.37 35.54 21.72
N GLY A 188 16.10 35.31 20.63
CA GLY A 188 17.56 35.24 20.63
C GLY A 188 18.15 36.63 20.41
#